data_AF-A0A969E153-F1
#
_entry.id   AF-A0A969E153-F1
#
_cell.length_a   1.000
_cell.length_b   1.000
_cell.length_c   1.000
_cell.angle_alpha   90.00
_cell.angle_beta   90.00
_cell.angle_gamma   90.00
#
_symmetry.space_group_name_H-M   'P 1'
#
loop_
_entity.id
_entity.type
_entity.pdbx_description
1 polymer ?
#
loop_
_entity_poly.entity_id
_entity_poly.type
_entity_poly.pdbx_seq_one_letter_code
_entity_poly.pdbx_strand_id
1 'polypeptide(L)'
;MRFSLVQLCLLVLSASVVLAHETTAQELLDLPFSIKIDNENLKKSIRTIEKVTDARFSYRKGVLNSDKKITLDVRDEKLSTILTRVFENTNIDFEVLGQQIILVKAPKKSQAPPQY
;
A
#
# COMPACT_ATOMS: atom_id res chain seq x y z
N MET A 1 40.03 -10.97 -39.47
CA MET A 1 40.48 -11.26 -38.09
C MET A 1 40.82 -9.99 -37.28
N ARG A 2 40.11 -8.85 -37.45
CA ARG A 2 40.38 -7.61 -36.66
C ARG A 2 39.11 -6.93 -36.12
N PHE A 3 37.91 -7.35 -36.55
CA PHE A 3 36.63 -6.81 -36.09
C PHE A 3 35.89 -7.72 -35.08
N SER A 4 36.27 -8.99 -34.92
CA SER A 4 35.59 -9.92 -34.00
C SER A 4 35.89 -9.67 -32.50
N LEU A 5 37.02 -9.05 -32.17
CA LEU A 5 37.42 -8.78 -30.78
C LEU A 5 36.63 -7.60 -30.18
N VAL A 6 36.37 -6.57 -30.98
CA VAL A 6 35.59 -5.39 -30.56
C VAL A 6 34.10 -5.74 -30.40
N GLN A 7 33.58 -6.62 -31.25
CA GLN A 7 32.20 -7.12 -31.16
C GLN A 7 31.97 -8.00 -29.91
N LEU A 8 33.01 -8.70 -29.42
CA LEU A 8 32.95 -9.48 -28.18
C LEU A 8 32.97 -8.58 -26.94
N CYS A 9 33.74 -7.49 -26.95
CA CYS A 9 33.78 -6.53 -25.84
C CYS A 9 32.49 -5.71 -25.71
N LEU A 10 31.77 -5.45 -26.81
CA LEU A 10 30.55 -4.64 -26.81
C LEU A 10 29.31 -5.41 -26.31
N LEU A 11 29.33 -6.76 -26.35
CA LEU A 11 28.25 -7.61 -25.83
C LEU A 11 28.26 -7.73 -24.29
N VAL A 12 29.37 -7.39 -23.63
CA VAL A 12 29.52 -7.51 -22.17
C VAL A 12 28.95 -6.29 -21.42
N LEU A 13 28.70 -5.17 -22.11
CA LEU A 13 28.26 -3.92 -21.48
C LEU A 13 26.72 -3.77 -21.35
N SER A 14 25.92 -4.61 -22.00
CA SER A 14 24.45 -4.59 -21.90
C SER A 14 23.89 -5.31 -20.67
N ALA A 15 24.72 -5.88 -19.79
CA ALA A 15 24.29 -6.53 -18.56
C ALA A 15 24.15 -5.58 -17.36
N SER A 16 24.21 -4.27 -17.59
CA SER A 16 24.06 -3.25 -16.54
C SER A 16 22.59 -3.08 -16.15
N VAL A 17 22.08 -4.05 -15.38
CA VAL A 17 21.18 -3.87 -14.24
C VAL A 17 19.94 -2.99 -14.51
N VAL A 18 18.95 -3.59 -15.17
CA VAL A 18 17.54 -3.27 -14.87
C VAL A 18 17.18 -4.02 -13.59
N LEU A 19 17.64 -3.53 -12.45
CA LEU A 19 16.93 -3.77 -11.18
C LEU A 19 15.95 -2.60 -11.04
N ALA A 20 14.92 -2.61 -11.88
CA ALA A 20 13.66 -2.02 -11.45
C ALA A 20 13.24 -2.92 -10.29
N HIS A 21 13.56 -2.50 -9.06
CA HIS A 21 13.06 -3.15 -7.87
C HIS A 21 11.56 -2.86 -7.87
N GLU A 22 10.81 -3.71 -8.58
CA GLU A 22 9.36 -3.75 -8.47
C GLU A 22 9.09 -4.20 -7.04
N THR A 23 9.07 -3.26 -6.10
CA THR A 23 8.63 -3.53 -4.74
C THR A 23 7.24 -4.12 -4.88
N THR A 24 7.14 -5.40 -4.55
CA THR A 24 5.89 -6.12 -4.74
C THR A 24 4.84 -5.53 -3.81
N ALA A 25 3.59 -5.57 -4.25
CA ALA A 25 2.46 -5.05 -3.48
C ALA A 25 2.38 -5.63 -2.05
N GLN A 26 2.79 -6.89 -1.91
CA GLN A 26 2.83 -7.60 -0.65
C GLN A 26 3.96 -7.13 0.26
N GLU A 27 5.14 -6.83 -0.26
CA GLU A 27 6.24 -6.29 0.55
C GLU A 27 5.86 -4.96 1.21
N LEU A 28 5.14 -4.09 0.48
CA LEU A 28 4.63 -2.82 1.02
C LEU A 28 3.70 -2.99 2.23
N LEU A 29 2.92 -4.07 2.24
CA LEU A 29 2.02 -4.40 3.35
C LEU A 29 2.72 -4.98 4.57
N ASP A 30 3.88 -5.60 4.38
CA ASP A 30 4.67 -6.26 5.42
C ASP A 30 5.73 -5.33 6.05
N LEU A 31 6.03 -4.20 5.41
CA LEU A 31 6.91 -3.18 5.94
C LEU A 31 6.35 -2.58 7.25
N PRO A 32 7.17 -2.47 8.30
CA PRO A 32 6.75 -1.89 9.56
C PRO A 32 6.77 -0.36 9.50
N PHE A 33 5.72 0.26 10.01
CA PHE A 33 5.59 1.71 10.10
C PHE A 33 5.14 2.14 11.48
N SER A 34 5.58 3.34 11.87
CA SER A 34 5.13 4.00 13.09
C SER A 34 4.30 5.23 12.72
N ILE A 35 3.01 5.18 12.99
CA ILE A 35 2.06 6.22 12.60
C ILE A 35 1.24 6.60 13.83
N LYS A 36 1.21 7.89 14.12
CA LYS A 36 0.40 8.46 15.19
C LYS A 36 -0.64 9.40 14.58
N ILE A 37 -1.89 9.04 14.73
CA ILE A 37 -3.05 9.78 14.26
C ILE A 37 -3.90 10.08 15.49
N ASP A 38 -4.14 11.36 15.76
CA ASP A 38 -4.97 11.79 16.89
C ASP A 38 -6.15 12.61 16.40
N ASN A 39 -7.34 12.03 16.48
CA ASN A 39 -8.61 12.69 16.19
C ASN A 39 -8.66 13.36 14.80
N GLU A 40 -8.02 12.75 13.80
CA GLU A 40 -8.00 13.26 12.43
C GLU A 40 -9.15 12.70 11.60
N ASN A 41 -9.59 13.48 10.61
CA ASN A 41 -10.53 13.00 9.60
C ASN A 41 -9.89 11.87 8.79
N LEU A 42 -10.65 10.81 8.49
CA LEU A 42 -10.22 9.67 7.66
C LEU A 42 -9.43 10.09 6.40
N LYS A 43 -9.85 11.16 5.72
CA LYS A 43 -9.16 11.67 4.53
C LYS A 43 -7.77 12.22 4.81
N LYS A 44 -7.56 12.85 5.98
CA LYS A 44 -6.25 13.31 6.43
C LYS A 44 -5.39 12.13 6.86
N SER A 45 -5.95 11.20 7.62
CA SER A 45 -5.27 9.99 8.06
C SER A 45 -4.69 9.19 6.90
N ILE A 46 -5.47 8.98 5.82
CA ILE A 46 -4.97 8.30 4.60
C ILE A 46 -3.82 9.08 3.96
N ARG A 47 -3.91 10.41 3.87
CA ARG A 47 -2.80 11.24 3.34
C ARG A 47 -1.55 11.18 4.19
N THR A 48 -1.70 11.05 5.50
CA THR A 48 -0.57 10.88 6.42
C THR A 48 0.08 9.51 6.19
N ILE A 49 -0.72 8.46 6.03
CA ILE A 49 -0.24 7.11 5.71
C ILE A 49 0.49 7.11 4.36
N GLU A 50 -0.11 7.71 3.31
CA GLU A 50 0.51 7.90 1.99
C GLU A 50 1.92 8.48 2.08
N LYS A 51 2.09 9.53 2.89
CA LYS A 51 3.38 10.20 3.05
C LYS A 51 4.41 9.36 3.81
N VAL A 52 3.97 8.55 4.76
CA VAL A 52 4.87 7.74 5.59
C VAL A 52 5.29 6.47 4.85
N THR A 53 4.39 5.88 4.06
CA THR A 53 4.61 4.58 3.41
C THR A 53 4.96 4.68 1.94
N ASP A 54 5.01 5.89 1.36
CA ASP A 54 5.16 6.17 -0.08
C ASP A 54 4.16 5.40 -0.97
N ALA A 55 3.04 4.98 -0.37
CA ALA A 55 2.00 4.25 -1.06
C ALA A 55 1.07 5.23 -1.75
N ARG A 56 0.50 4.84 -2.90
CA ARG A 56 -0.51 5.66 -3.59
C ARG A 56 -1.90 5.13 -3.33
N PHE A 57 -2.81 5.93 -2.74
CA PHE A 57 -4.18 5.48 -2.55
C PHE A 57 -5.07 5.97 -3.70
N SER A 58 -5.85 5.04 -4.26
CA SER A 58 -6.82 5.32 -5.30
C SER A 58 -8.22 4.93 -4.84
N TYR A 59 -9.18 5.82 -5.01
CA TYR A 59 -10.56 5.59 -4.57
C TYR A 59 -11.56 6.40 -5.38
N ARG A 60 -12.78 5.88 -5.51
CA ARG A 60 -13.88 6.62 -6.14
C ARG A 60 -14.39 7.73 -5.21
N LYS A 61 -14.87 8.83 -5.80
CA LYS A 61 -15.59 9.86 -5.05
C LYS A 61 -16.77 9.22 -4.32
N GLY A 62 -16.86 9.42 -3.02
CA GLY A 62 -17.92 8.82 -2.19
C GLY A 62 -17.51 7.64 -1.31
N VAL A 63 -16.31 7.07 -1.49
CA VAL A 63 -15.78 6.00 -0.61
C VAL A 63 -15.42 6.57 0.76
N LEU A 64 -14.72 7.71 0.80
CA LEU A 64 -14.28 8.39 2.03
C LEU A 64 -15.28 9.44 2.55
N ASN A 65 -16.58 9.34 2.22
CA ASN A 65 -17.60 10.31 2.65
C ASN A 65 -17.99 10.19 4.14
N SER A 66 -17.08 9.74 4.99
CA SER A 66 -17.33 9.61 6.43
C SER A 66 -16.55 10.70 7.16
N ASP A 67 -17.25 11.62 7.82
CA ASP A 67 -16.67 12.58 8.76
C ASP A 67 -16.24 11.94 10.09
N LYS A 68 -16.03 10.62 10.07
CA LYS A 68 -15.49 9.88 11.21
C LYS A 68 -14.06 10.34 11.47
N LYS A 69 -13.82 10.64 12.74
CA LYS A 69 -12.48 10.89 13.26
C LYS A 69 -11.88 9.57 13.71
N ILE A 70 -10.60 9.38 13.41
CA ILE A 70 -9.86 8.18 13.75
C ILE A 70 -8.72 8.59 14.67
N THR A 71 -8.52 7.78 15.70
CA THR A 71 -7.36 7.88 16.60
C THR A 71 -6.67 6.52 16.55
N LEU A 72 -5.38 6.53 16.25
CA LEU A 72 -4.55 5.35 16.12
C LEU A 72 -3.12 5.69 16.55
N ASP A 73 -2.57 4.94 17.49
CA ASP A 73 -1.13 4.95 17.84
C ASP A 73 -0.60 3.56 17.53
N VAL A 74 0.17 3.45 16.45
CA VAL A 74 0.80 2.21 15.98
C VAL A 74 2.29 2.45 15.86
N ARG A 75 3.09 1.50 16.35
CA ARG A 75 4.55 1.57 16.33
C ARG A 75 5.09 0.25 15.85
N ASP A 76 5.95 0.32 14.84
CA ASP A 76 6.60 -0.83 14.23
C ASP A 76 5.60 -1.91 13.77
N GLU A 77 4.44 -1.48 13.27
CA GLU A 77 3.38 -2.37 12.80
C GLU A 77 3.33 -2.44 11.28
N LYS A 78 2.97 -3.62 10.77
CA LYS A 78 2.75 -3.85 9.34
C LYS A 78 1.68 -2.92 8.80
N LEU A 79 1.91 -2.34 7.63
CA LEU A 79 0.92 -1.48 6.97
C LEU A 79 -0.44 -2.20 6.81
N SER A 80 -0.46 -3.49 6.50
CA SER A 80 -1.70 -4.30 6.47
C SER A 80 -2.52 -4.21 7.76
N THR A 81 -1.87 -4.34 8.91
CA THR A 81 -2.49 -4.23 10.23
C THR A 81 -2.97 -2.82 10.51
N ILE A 82 -2.16 -1.81 10.15
CA ILE A 82 -2.50 -0.39 10.29
C ILE A 82 -3.77 -0.08 9.50
N LEU A 83 -3.81 -0.44 8.20
CA LEU A 83 -4.98 -0.24 7.34
C LEU A 83 -6.20 -0.97 7.89
N THR A 84 -6.02 -2.21 8.35
CA THR A 84 -7.11 -2.99 8.96
C THR A 84 -7.71 -2.24 10.15
N ARG A 85 -6.91 -1.70 11.08
CA ARG A 85 -7.41 -0.92 12.23
C ARG A 85 -8.06 0.39 11.83
N VAL A 86 -7.47 1.10 10.85
CA VAL A 86 -8.06 2.35 10.32
C VAL A 86 -9.44 2.08 9.72
N PHE A 87 -9.61 0.97 9.02
CA PHE A 87 -10.84 0.65 8.32
C PHE A 87 -11.82 -0.26 9.10
N GLU A 88 -11.42 -0.83 10.25
CA GLU A 88 -12.21 -1.78 11.06
C GLU A 88 -13.63 -1.28 11.39
N ASN A 89 -13.77 0.02 11.65
CA ASN A 89 -15.04 0.66 11.98
C ASN A 89 -15.66 1.43 10.79
N THR A 90 -15.17 1.16 9.58
CA THR A 90 -15.62 1.76 8.33
C THR A 90 -16.15 0.71 7.38
N ASN A 91 -17.01 1.10 6.43
CA ASN A 91 -17.55 0.21 5.41
C ASN A 91 -16.64 0.20 4.16
N ILE A 92 -15.33 0.14 4.38
CA ILE A 92 -14.31 0.32 3.35
C ILE A 92 -13.37 -0.89 3.42
N ASP A 93 -13.19 -1.54 2.29
CA ASP A 93 -12.15 -2.55 2.09
C ASP A 93 -11.02 -1.93 1.26
N PHE A 94 -9.83 -2.54 1.36
CA PHE A 94 -8.65 -2.13 0.60
C PHE A 94 -8.07 -3.32 -0.15
N GLU A 95 -7.54 -3.05 -1.33
CA GLU A 95 -6.84 -4.01 -2.17
C GLU A 95 -5.51 -3.39 -2.62
N VAL A 96 -4.44 -4.17 -2.65
CA VAL A 96 -3.10 -3.66 -3.00
C VAL A 96 -2.67 -4.23 -4.34
N LEU A 97 -2.34 -3.33 -5.26
CA LEU A 97 -1.97 -3.59 -6.65
C LEU A 97 -0.66 -2.86 -6.94
N GLY A 98 0.45 -3.59 -6.89
CA GLY A 98 1.80 -3.01 -6.93
C GLY A 98 2.01 -1.99 -5.81
N GLN A 99 2.49 -0.79 -6.13
CA GLN A 99 2.65 0.31 -5.16
C GLN A 99 1.34 1.07 -4.84
N GLN A 100 0.21 0.63 -5.39
CA GLN A 100 -1.06 1.34 -5.28
C GLN A 100 -2.05 0.58 -4.39
N ILE A 101 -2.73 1.30 -3.50
CA ILE A 101 -3.78 0.79 -2.61
C ILE A 101 -5.13 1.30 -3.13
N ILE A 102 -5.98 0.40 -3.59
CA ILE A 102 -7.34 0.71 -4.05
C ILE A 102 -8.32 0.56 -2.89
N LEU A 103 -9.05 1.63 -2.56
CA LEU A 103 -10.12 1.57 -1.56
C LEU A 103 -11.46 1.39 -2.26
N VAL A 104 -12.19 0.36 -1.83
CA VAL A 104 -13.54 0.03 -2.30
C VAL A 104 -14.51 0.07 -1.13
N LYS A 105 -15.79 0.35 -1.40
CA LYS A 105 -16.81 0.16 -0.36
C LYS A 105 -16.97 -1.33 -0.14
N ALA A 106 -16.71 -1.79 1.07
CA ALA A 106 -17.02 -3.14 1.46
C ALA A 106 -18.52 -3.36 1.25
N PRO A 107 -18.98 -4.46 0.63
CA PRO A 107 -20.34 -4.89 0.87
C PRO A 107 -20.46 -5.05 2.39
N LYS A 108 -21.51 -4.49 3.02
CA LYS A 108 -21.75 -4.67 4.46
C LYS A 108 -21.45 -6.13 4.78
N LYS A 109 -20.39 -6.40 5.57
CA LYS A 109 -20.13 -7.72 6.14
C LYS A 109 -21.37 -8.04 6.98
N SER A 110 -22.36 -8.64 6.35
CA SER A 110 -23.33 -9.47 7.02
C SER A 110 -22.47 -10.52 7.70
N GLN A 111 -22.39 -10.41 9.02
CA GLN A 111 -21.79 -11.40 9.90
C GLN A 111 -22.17 -12.78 9.35
N ALA A 112 -21.19 -13.52 8.85
CA ALA A 112 -21.41 -14.93 8.53
C ALA A 112 -21.75 -15.60 9.88
N PRO A 113 -22.88 -16.33 9.98
CA PRO A 113 -23.25 -17.00 11.22
C PRO A 113 -22.12 -17.95 11.65
N PRO A 114 -21.86 -18.09 12.96
CA PRO A 114 -20.93 -19.10 13.45
C PRO A 114 -21.36 -20.47 12.92
N GLN A 115 -20.47 -21.11 12.17
CA GLN A 115 -20.63 -22.50 11.74
C GLN A 115 -20.58 -23.36 13.01
N TYR A 116 -21.73 -23.92 13.37
CA TYR A 116 -21.91 -24.88 14.48
C TYR A 116 -21.37 -26.25 14.10
#